data_AF-A0A1V8SEI1-F1
#
_entry.id   AF-A0A1V8SEI1-F1
#
_cell.length_a   1.000
_cell.length_b   1.000
_cell.length_c   1.000
_cell.angle_alpha   90.00
_cell.angle_beta   90.00
_cell.angle_gamma   90.00
#
_symmetry.space_group_name_H-M   'P 1'
#
loop_
_entity.id
_entity.type
_entity.pdbx_description
1 polymer ?
#
loop_
_entity_poly.entity_id
_entity_poly.type
_entity_poly.pdbx_seq_one_letter_code
_entity_poly.pdbx_strand_id
1 'polypeptide(L)'
;MFINLLGPPAKSLTYTVKQILDDLKFDEDGTVVVNAQFATSLRQAMEMYKQSRTDALASLYRSKTMSREHPDEVLADLEEVAASCGHFSFALLDFVEDVAAYLQLLDEEKHALAPGHTRRTWNWLKFWRHHDREHAEQDAPRFHHDHLETGDPVGDIAETVKQASHSAQAANAPDTHAWYYPIYKATRVLQQDNVRFPTKVGIGAALYCLPAYLPETRPFFTHWRGEWGLLSYMVVCSMTIGASNTTGINRLIGTLIGAGLAVLAWLMSNNGGEANPYLLAFLGWLVSLGCFYIIIEKNNGPMGRFVLLTYNLGALYAYSLSVLDTEDDDDEGGIDPAIWEIVLHRVVSVIVGSLWGLVITMFIWPISARRKLRDGLCVLWLRMSLVWKRDPLTMILQGGPTSSYMDIREEAELQTFVAYLSKLKDSAVSEFELRGPFPDEQMKRIIERTKKMLEAFHAMNVVISKNLRATPGETAVLKATREERFALSSRISHLFSVLSSSLKLEYPLNDALPNIEDRRDRLLAKVFEFRRSHGTSEGSEGGAVEFDEADFELIYAYVLVTGQLADDLAAVR
;
A
#
# COMPACT_ATOMS: atom_id res chain seq x y z
N MET A 1 1.67 -27.59 -29.02
CA MET A 1 2.01 -28.94 -28.50
C MET A 1 1.76 -29.04 -27.01
N PHE A 2 2.45 -28.24 -26.17
CA PHE A 2 2.23 -28.18 -24.72
C PHE A 2 0.75 -27.97 -24.33
N ILE A 3 0.09 -26.95 -24.89
CA ILE A 3 -1.35 -26.67 -24.66
C ILE A 3 -2.26 -27.85 -25.05
N ASN A 4 -1.91 -28.61 -26.09
CA ASN A 4 -2.72 -29.74 -26.54
C ASN A 4 -2.61 -30.95 -25.60
N LEU A 5 -1.43 -31.16 -24.99
CA LEU A 5 -1.18 -32.23 -24.04
C LEU A 5 -1.76 -31.90 -22.66
N LEU A 6 -1.63 -30.64 -22.21
CA LEU A 6 -2.10 -30.19 -20.91
C LEU A 6 -3.58 -29.78 -20.88
N GLY A 7 -4.19 -29.51 -22.04
CA GLY A 7 -5.52 -28.92 -22.16
C GLY A 7 -6.65 -29.69 -21.47
N PRO A 8 -6.82 -31.00 -21.73
CA PRO A 8 -7.87 -31.79 -21.07
C PRO A 8 -7.78 -31.83 -19.54
N PRO A 9 -6.63 -32.17 -18.90
CA PRO A 9 -6.51 -32.18 -17.45
C PRO A 9 -6.57 -30.76 -16.86
N ALA A 10 -6.04 -29.74 -17.54
CA ALA A 10 -6.17 -28.34 -17.10
C ALA A 10 -7.64 -27.90 -17.04
N LYS A 11 -8.44 -28.22 -18.07
CA LYS A 11 -9.88 -27.92 -18.07
C LYS A 11 -10.61 -28.63 -16.92
N SER A 12 -10.29 -29.89 -16.67
CA SER A 12 -10.87 -30.64 -15.54
C SER A 12 -10.51 -29.99 -14.21
N LEU A 13 -9.25 -29.59 -14.03
CA LEU A 13 -8.78 -28.93 -12.82
C LEU A 13 -9.47 -27.59 -12.60
N THR A 14 -9.47 -26.71 -13.61
CA THR A 14 -10.10 -25.39 -13.54
C THR A 14 -11.61 -25.49 -13.30
N TYR A 15 -12.29 -26.47 -13.92
CA TYR A 15 -13.72 -26.69 -13.69
C TYR A 15 -14.01 -27.06 -12.23
N THR A 16 -13.25 -28.01 -11.66
CA THR A 16 -13.38 -28.41 -10.25
C THR A 16 -13.13 -27.25 -9.30
N VAL A 17 -12.06 -26.48 -9.53
CA VAL A 17 -11.71 -25.32 -8.68
C VAL A 17 -12.78 -24.23 -8.77
N LYS A 18 -13.27 -23.94 -9.97
CA LYS A 18 -14.36 -22.97 -10.16
C LYS A 18 -15.62 -23.41 -9.41
N GLN A 19 -16.01 -24.67 -9.53
CA GLN A 19 -17.17 -25.21 -8.83
C GLN A 19 -17.02 -25.11 -7.31
N ILE A 20 -15.83 -25.35 -6.79
CA ILE A 20 -15.49 -25.19 -5.37
C ILE A 20 -15.69 -23.72 -4.95
N LEU A 21 -15.09 -22.77 -5.67
CA LEU A 21 -15.15 -21.35 -5.34
C LEU A 21 -16.57 -20.76 -5.48
N ASP A 22 -17.37 -21.25 -6.43
CA ASP A 22 -18.75 -20.80 -6.64
C ASP A 22 -19.70 -21.29 -5.52
N ASP A 23 -19.43 -22.46 -4.92
CA ASP A 23 -20.25 -23.10 -3.87
C ASP A 23 -19.82 -22.70 -2.44
N LEU A 24 -18.63 -22.10 -2.30
CA LEU A 24 -18.03 -21.65 -1.04
C LEU A 24 -18.64 -20.36 -0.48
N LYS A 25 -19.97 -20.35 -0.30
CA LYS A 25 -20.65 -19.25 0.39
C LYS A 25 -20.65 -19.50 1.89
N PHE A 26 -20.13 -18.55 2.66
CA PHE A 26 -20.50 -18.42 4.06
C PHE A 26 -22.01 -18.11 4.08
N ASP A 27 -22.82 -18.99 4.65
CA ASP A 27 -24.25 -18.72 4.80
C ASP A 27 -24.46 -17.48 5.68
N GLU A 28 -25.60 -16.78 5.56
CA GLU A 28 -25.85 -15.53 6.31
C GLU A 28 -25.74 -15.70 7.84
N ASP A 29 -25.89 -16.94 8.31
CA ASP A 29 -25.75 -17.36 9.71
C ASP A 29 -24.31 -17.75 10.13
N GLY A 30 -23.32 -17.60 9.24
CA GLY A 30 -21.92 -17.97 9.48
C GLY A 30 -21.66 -19.48 9.56
N THR A 31 -22.57 -20.30 9.06
CA THR A 31 -22.38 -21.76 9.01
C THR A 31 -21.61 -22.16 7.76
N VAL A 32 -20.51 -22.87 7.95
CA VAL A 32 -19.65 -23.34 6.86
C VAL A 32 -20.17 -24.69 6.34
N VAL A 33 -20.75 -24.72 5.14
CA VAL A 33 -21.21 -25.95 4.48
C VAL A 33 -20.19 -26.36 3.42
N VAL A 34 -19.15 -27.10 3.82
CA VAL A 34 -18.22 -27.73 2.85
C VAL A 34 -18.79 -29.07 2.38
N ASN A 35 -18.90 -29.26 1.06
CA ASN A 35 -19.18 -30.56 0.46
C ASN A 35 -17.95 -31.47 0.59
N ALA A 36 -18.10 -32.62 1.28
CA ALA A 36 -17.03 -33.58 1.50
C ALA A 36 -16.42 -34.16 0.21
N GLN A 37 -17.17 -34.12 -0.90
CA GLN A 37 -16.71 -34.62 -2.21
C GLN A 37 -15.71 -33.68 -2.90
N PHE A 38 -15.62 -32.41 -2.48
CA PHE A 38 -14.72 -31.44 -3.12
C PHE A 38 -13.26 -31.76 -2.86
N ALA A 39 -12.90 -32.15 -1.63
CA ALA A 39 -11.51 -32.50 -1.30
C ALA A 39 -11.00 -33.72 -2.10
N THR A 40 -11.85 -34.73 -2.31
CA THR A 40 -11.50 -35.93 -3.09
C THR A 40 -11.42 -35.63 -4.59
N SER A 41 -12.39 -34.88 -5.11
CA SER A 41 -12.41 -34.48 -6.53
C SER A 41 -11.23 -33.57 -6.90
N LEU A 42 -10.89 -32.62 -6.02
CA LEU A 42 -9.74 -31.74 -6.21
C LEU A 42 -8.42 -32.51 -6.20
N ARG A 43 -8.25 -33.45 -5.26
CA ARG A 43 -7.04 -34.28 -5.17
C ARG A 43 -6.86 -35.16 -6.42
N GLN A 44 -7.93 -35.75 -6.95
CA GLN A 44 -7.87 -36.55 -8.19
C GLN A 44 -7.53 -35.70 -9.42
N ALA A 45 -8.17 -34.53 -9.56
CA ALA A 45 -7.89 -33.61 -10.65
C ALA A 45 -6.44 -33.09 -10.60
N MET A 46 -5.93 -32.83 -9.39
CA MET A 46 -4.56 -32.41 -9.15
C MET A 46 -3.55 -33.48 -9.55
N GLU A 47 -3.78 -34.74 -9.19
CA GLU A 47 -2.88 -35.86 -9.55
C GLU A 47 -2.84 -36.08 -11.08
N MET A 48 -4.00 -36.08 -11.72
CA MET A 48 -4.10 -36.21 -13.18
C MET A 48 -3.37 -35.07 -13.91
N TYR A 49 -3.44 -33.86 -13.36
CA TYR A 49 -2.74 -32.70 -13.87
C TYR A 49 -1.22 -32.80 -13.65
N LYS A 50 -0.77 -33.22 -12.46
CA LYS A 50 0.66 -33.45 -12.15
C LYS A 50 1.30 -34.42 -13.14
N GLN A 51 0.65 -35.55 -13.39
CA GLN A 51 1.16 -36.57 -14.32
C GLN A 51 1.23 -36.05 -15.76
N SER A 52 0.13 -35.44 -16.25
CA SER A 52 0.06 -34.92 -17.62
C SER A 52 1.04 -33.77 -17.87
N ARG A 53 1.34 -32.97 -16.84
CA ARG A 53 2.36 -31.92 -16.89
C ARG A 53 3.75 -32.48 -17.15
N THR A 54 4.16 -33.48 -16.37
CA THR A 54 5.48 -34.09 -16.50
C THR A 54 5.67 -34.64 -17.92
N ASP A 55 4.65 -35.32 -18.46
CA ASP A 55 4.66 -35.82 -19.84
C ASP A 55 4.71 -34.70 -20.89
N ALA A 56 3.94 -33.63 -20.69
CA ALA A 56 3.89 -32.49 -21.62
C ALA A 56 5.21 -31.71 -21.67
N LEU A 57 5.86 -31.48 -20.53
CA LEU A 57 7.16 -30.81 -20.46
C LEU A 57 8.27 -31.70 -21.05
N ALA A 58 8.31 -32.98 -20.69
CA ALA A 58 9.26 -33.93 -21.27
C ALA A 58 9.14 -34.03 -22.80
N SER A 59 7.92 -33.94 -23.34
CA SER A 59 7.68 -33.92 -24.78
C SER A 59 8.13 -32.62 -25.44
N LEU A 60 7.95 -31.47 -24.77
CA LEU A 60 8.42 -30.16 -25.24
C LEU A 60 9.95 -30.15 -25.39
N TYR A 61 10.70 -30.68 -24.42
CA TYR A 61 12.16 -30.73 -24.50
C TYR A 61 12.68 -31.75 -25.51
N ARG A 62 12.04 -32.92 -25.65
CA ARG A 62 12.39 -33.91 -26.69
C ARG A 62 12.26 -33.35 -28.11
N SER A 63 11.29 -32.46 -28.34
CA SER A 63 11.15 -31.78 -29.63
C SER A 63 12.26 -30.75 -29.89
N LYS A 64 12.85 -30.17 -28.82
CA LYS A 64 13.84 -29.08 -28.88
C LYS A 64 15.29 -29.57 -28.96
N THR A 65 15.65 -30.70 -28.34
CA THR A 65 17.01 -31.26 -28.37
C THR A 65 17.50 -31.73 -29.75
N MET A 66 16.63 -31.71 -30.77
CA MET A 66 16.96 -32.10 -32.14
C MET A 66 17.63 -31.00 -32.99
N SER A 67 17.66 -29.73 -32.53
CA SER A 67 18.21 -28.60 -33.30
C SER A 67 19.59 -28.19 -32.79
N ARG A 68 20.63 -28.52 -33.55
CA ARG A 68 22.01 -28.65 -33.05
C ARG A 68 22.92 -27.40 -33.23
N GLU A 69 22.43 -26.32 -33.86
CA GLU A 69 23.26 -25.18 -34.30
C GLU A 69 22.51 -23.84 -34.30
N HIS A 70 22.04 -23.38 -33.14
CA HIS A 70 21.39 -22.07 -33.02
C HIS A 70 22.24 -21.08 -32.19
N PRO A 71 22.22 -19.78 -32.52
CA PRO A 71 22.81 -18.72 -31.69
C PRO A 71 22.22 -18.70 -30.27
N ASP A 72 22.97 -18.15 -29.31
CA ASP A 72 22.57 -18.07 -27.90
C ASP A 72 21.20 -17.40 -27.69
N GLU A 73 20.86 -16.40 -28.50
CA GLU A 73 19.56 -15.71 -28.48
C GLU A 73 18.39 -16.68 -28.76
N VAL A 74 18.53 -17.53 -29.78
CA VAL A 74 17.48 -18.49 -30.15
C VAL A 74 17.35 -19.61 -29.11
N LEU A 75 18.47 -19.97 -28.45
CA LEU A 75 18.45 -20.91 -27.33
C LEU A 75 17.74 -20.30 -26.11
N ALA A 76 17.97 -19.02 -25.84
CA ALA A 76 17.29 -18.28 -24.78
C ALA A 76 15.77 -18.19 -25.05
N ASP A 77 15.34 -17.85 -26.28
CA ASP A 77 13.93 -17.81 -26.65
C ASP A 77 13.23 -19.16 -26.45
N LEU A 78 13.90 -20.24 -26.87
CA LEU A 78 13.36 -21.60 -26.68
C LEU A 78 13.26 -21.95 -25.20
N GLU A 79 14.26 -21.62 -24.40
CA GLU A 79 14.26 -21.87 -22.96
C GLU A 79 13.21 -20.99 -22.26
N GLU A 80 13.01 -19.74 -22.66
CA GLU A 80 11.98 -18.83 -22.14
C GLU A 80 10.56 -19.38 -22.38
N VAL A 81 10.28 -19.93 -23.57
CA VAL A 81 9.00 -20.59 -23.84
C VAL A 81 8.80 -21.80 -22.93
N ALA A 82 9.86 -22.57 -22.66
CA ALA A 82 9.77 -23.72 -21.75
C ALA A 82 9.55 -23.28 -20.31
N ALA A 83 10.31 -22.28 -19.86
CA ALA A 83 10.19 -21.64 -18.55
C ALA A 83 8.78 -21.09 -18.32
N SER A 84 8.22 -20.41 -19.31
CA SER A 84 6.84 -19.89 -19.28
C SER A 84 5.81 -20.99 -19.12
N CYS A 85 5.94 -22.08 -19.90
CA CYS A 85 5.04 -23.23 -19.83
C CYS A 85 5.14 -23.96 -18.48
N GLY A 86 6.37 -24.17 -17.99
CA GLY A 86 6.65 -24.77 -16.70
C GLY A 86 6.07 -23.92 -15.58
N HIS A 87 6.49 -22.66 -15.48
CA HIS A 87 6.05 -21.75 -14.42
C HIS A 87 4.53 -21.57 -14.39
N PHE A 88 3.86 -21.37 -15.53
CA PHE A 88 2.39 -21.34 -15.58
C PHE A 88 1.78 -22.61 -15.00
N SER A 89 2.34 -23.77 -15.36
CA SER A 89 1.81 -25.05 -14.90
C SER A 89 2.02 -25.27 -13.41
N PHE A 90 3.16 -24.84 -12.86
CA PHE A 90 3.45 -24.90 -11.42
C PHE A 90 2.59 -23.90 -10.65
N ALA A 91 2.51 -22.64 -11.10
CA ALA A 91 1.66 -21.61 -10.46
C ALA A 91 0.17 -22.01 -10.40
N LEU A 92 -0.34 -22.67 -11.45
CA LEU A 92 -1.71 -23.20 -11.42
C LEU A 92 -1.88 -24.32 -10.39
N LEU A 93 -0.90 -25.20 -10.27
CA LEU A 93 -0.91 -26.28 -9.28
C LEU A 93 -0.85 -25.72 -7.86
N ASP A 94 0.05 -24.78 -7.63
CA ASP A 94 0.24 -24.03 -6.39
C ASP A 94 -1.05 -23.39 -5.91
N PHE A 95 -1.75 -22.69 -6.81
CA PHE A 95 -3.05 -22.11 -6.50
C PHE A 95 -4.07 -23.18 -6.08
N VAL A 96 -4.06 -24.34 -6.74
CA VAL A 96 -4.94 -25.44 -6.39
C VAL A 96 -4.59 -26.07 -5.04
N GLU A 97 -3.31 -26.17 -4.71
CA GLU A 97 -2.85 -26.63 -3.39
C GLU A 97 -3.27 -25.64 -2.29
N ASP A 98 -3.20 -24.33 -2.56
CA ASP A 98 -3.69 -23.30 -1.65
C ASP A 98 -5.23 -23.39 -1.47
N VAL A 99 -5.99 -23.66 -2.54
CA VAL A 99 -7.44 -23.94 -2.46
C VAL A 99 -7.72 -25.21 -1.65
N ALA A 100 -6.88 -26.24 -1.77
CA ALA A 100 -7.02 -27.46 -0.99
C ALA A 100 -6.74 -27.22 0.50
N ALA A 101 -5.73 -26.41 0.83
CA ALA A 101 -5.44 -25.99 2.20
C ALA A 101 -6.59 -25.13 2.77
N TYR A 102 -7.14 -24.22 1.95
CA TYR A 102 -8.31 -23.43 2.32
C TYR A 102 -9.52 -24.30 2.65
N LEU A 103 -9.81 -25.34 1.85
CA LEU A 103 -10.88 -26.30 2.15
C LEU A 103 -10.65 -27.05 3.46
N GLN A 104 -9.40 -27.39 3.79
CA GLN A 104 -9.07 -28.04 5.07
C GLN A 104 -9.33 -27.10 6.25
N LEU A 105 -8.90 -25.85 6.15
CA LEU A 105 -9.14 -24.84 7.18
C LEU A 105 -10.63 -24.59 7.41
N LEU A 106 -11.44 -24.60 6.36
CA LEU A 106 -12.89 -24.48 6.47
C LEU A 106 -13.55 -25.68 7.15
N ASP A 107 -13.05 -26.89 6.88
CA ASP A 107 -13.53 -28.10 7.56
C ASP A 107 -13.12 -28.08 9.05
N GLU A 108 -11.91 -27.62 9.37
CA GLU A 108 -11.44 -27.38 10.74
C GLU A 108 -12.31 -26.34 11.47
N GLU A 109 -12.63 -25.22 10.80
CA GLU A 109 -13.49 -24.17 11.35
C GLU A 109 -14.92 -24.67 11.58
N LYS A 110 -15.48 -25.43 10.64
CA LYS A 110 -16.77 -26.11 10.80
C LYS A 110 -16.78 -27.03 12.01
N HIS A 111 -15.72 -27.80 12.22
CA HIS A 111 -15.55 -28.65 13.41
C HIS A 111 -15.39 -27.84 14.70
N ALA A 112 -14.69 -26.69 14.66
CA ALA A 112 -14.53 -25.80 15.80
C ALA A 112 -15.83 -25.09 16.21
N LEU A 113 -16.67 -24.73 15.23
CA LEU A 113 -17.97 -24.08 15.41
C LEU A 113 -19.10 -25.08 15.75
N ALA A 114 -18.84 -26.39 15.65
CA ALA A 114 -19.82 -27.41 15.99
C ALA A 114 -20.28 -27.29 17.46
N PRO A 115 -21.61 -27.37 17.73
CA PRO A 115 -22.16 -27.20 19.07
C PRO A 115 -21.58 -28.25 20.04
N GLY A 116 -20.68 -27.79 20.92
CA GLY A 116 -19.97 -28.62 21.90
C GLY A 116 -18.47 -28.34 22.04
N HIS A 117 -17.86 -27.61 21.09
CA HIS A 117 -16.41 -27.32 21.09
C HIS A 117 -16.01 -25.89 21.48
N THR A 118 -16.96 -25.06 21.93
CA THR A 118 -16.68 -23.72 22.48
C THR A 118 -16.00 -23.82 23.85
N ARG A 119 -14.71 -24.16 23.88
CA ARG A 119 -13.88 -23.95 25.07
C ARG A 119 -13.63 -22.45 25.19
N ARG A 120 -14.50 -21.75 25.93
CA ARG A 120 -14.21 -20.39 26.41
C ARG A 120 -12.92 -20.44 27.22
N THR A 121 -11.79 -20.12 26.59
CA THR A 121 -10.51 -20.06 27.27
C THR A 121 -10.37 -18.70 27.91
N TRP A 122 -10.50 -18.65 29.22
CA TRP A 122 -10.29 -17.47 30.04
C TRP A 122 -8.78 -17.17 30.20
N ASN A 123 -8.01 -17.27 29.12
CA ASN A 123 -6.56 -17.01 29.16
C ASN A 123 -6.27 -15.55 29.55
N TRP A 124 -7.19 -14.63 29.29
CA TRP A 124 -7.12 -13.24 29.76
C TRP A 124 -7.19 -13.09 31.29
N LEU A 125 -7.77 -14.06 32.02
CA LEU A 125 -7.74 -14.10 33.49
C LEU A 125 -6.43 -14.63 34.06
N LYS A 126 -5.54 -15.18 33.23
CA LYS A 126 -4.20 -15.62 33.66
C LYS A 126 -3.21 -14.45 33.62
N PHE A 127 -3.56 -13.32 34.22
CA PHE A 127 -2.70 -12.14 34.29
C PHE A 127 -1.38 -12.40 35.04
N TRP A 128 -1.33 -13.44 35.88
CA TRP A 128 -0.12 -13.94 36.56
C TRP A 128 0.82 -14.75 35.65
N ARG A 129 0.44 -15.03 34.40
CA ARG A 129 1.26 -15.76 33.41
C ARG A 129 1.85 -14.86 32.31
N HIS A 130 1.78 -13.54 32.45
CA HIS A 130 2.70 -12.65 31.74
C HIS A 130 4.03 -12.62 32.53
N HIS A 131 5.23 -12.88 31.99
CA HIS A 131 5.68 -12.49 30.66
C HIS A 131 6.98 -13.23 30.23
N ASP A 132 6.90 -14.21 29.31
CA ASP A 132 8.02 -14.69 28.46
C ASP A 132 7.77 -14.39 26.97
N ARG A 133 6.67 -13.68 26.65
CA ARG A 133 6.26 -13.32 25.27
C ARG A 133 6.81 -11.99 24.76
N GLU A 134 7.51 -11.20 25.58
CA GLU A 134 7.98 -9.86 25.18
C GLU A 134 9.15 -9.99 24.22
N HIS A 135 9.96 -11.04 24.34
CA HIS A 135 11.08 -11.25 23.43
C HIS A 135 10.69 -11.87 22.08
N ALA A 136 9.49 -12.46 21.95
CA ALA A 136 9.02 -12.98 20.66
C ALA A 136 8.04 -12.04 19.93
N GLU A 137 7.31 -11.18 20.66
CA GLU A 137 6.41 -10.19 20.06
C GLU A 137 7.06 -8.81 19.82
N GLN A 138 8.22 -8.49 20.43
CA GLN A 138 8.96 -7.24 20.12
C GLN A 138 9.62 -7.25 18.73
N ASP A 139 9.94 -8.43 18.18
CA ASP A 139 10.40 -8.57 16.79
C ASP A 139 9.25 -8.47 15.77
N ALA A 140 8.01 -8.31 16.26
CA ALA A 140 6.86 -7.96 15.45
C ALA A 140 6.46 -6.48 15.67
N PRO A 141 7.03 -5.47 14.98
CA PRO A 141 6.34 -4.21 14.75
C PRO A 141 4.88 -4.43 14.33
N ARG A 142 3.96 -4.34 15.30
CA ARG A 142 2.53 -4.18 15.08
C ARG A 142 2.36 -2.80 14.48
N PHE A 143 2.31 -2.72 13.15
CA PHE A 143 1.89 -1.51 12.48
C PHE A 143 0.39 -1.31 12.73
N HIS A 144 0.09 -0.48 13.73
CA HIS A 144 -1.19 0.21 13.78
C HIS A 144 -1.28 1.09 12.52
N HIS A 145 -2.39 0.96 11.80
CA HIS A 145 -2.76 1.79 10.65
C HIS A 145 -2.68 3.30 10.96
N ASP A 146 -2.69 3.69 12.25
CA ASP A 146 -2.55 5.05 12.79
C ASP A 146 -1.21 5.73 12.48
N HIS A 147 -0.09 4.99 12.35
CA HIS A 147 1.23 5.62 12.15
C HIS A 147 1.37 6.31 10.78
N LEU A 148 0.59 5.91 9.78
CA LEU A 148 0.56 6.56 8.46
C LEU A 148 -0.26 7.85 8.43
N GLU A 149 -1.13 8.07 9.41
CA GLU A 149 -1.96 9.28 9.50
C GLU A 149 -1.26 10.40 10.29
N THR A 150 -0.27 10.07 11.13
CA THR A 150 0.41 11.03 12.03
C THR A 150 1.94 11.06 11.95
N GLY A 151 2.59 10.15 11.22
CA GLY A 151 4.06 10.06 11.08
C GLY A 151 4.64 10.58 9.74
N ASP A 152 5.96 10.45 9.58
CA ASP A 152 6.70 10.81 8.36
C ASP A 152 7.27 9.53 7.72
N PRO A 153 6.44 8.73 7.02
CA PRO A 153 6.82 7.39 6.56
C PRO A 153 8.00 7.40 5.59
N VAL A 154 8.20 8.51 4.86
CA VAL A 154 9.38 8.71 4.00
C VAL A 154 10.67 8.75 4.83
N GLY A 155 10.64 9.45 5.97
CA GLY A 155 11.75 9.55 6.90
C GLY A 155 12.09 8.18 7.52
N ASP A 156 11.08 7.45 7.96
CA ASP A 156 11.26 6.14 8.61
C ASP A 156 11.92 5.13 7.66
N ILE A 157 11.40 5.00 6.44
CA ILE A 157 11.99 4.09 5.44
C ILE A 157 13.39 4.58 5.04
N ALA A 158 13.61 5.90 4.92
CA ALA A 158 14.94 6.43 4.63
C ALA A 158 15.95 6.10 5.76
N GLU A 159 15.52 6.09 7.02
CA GLU A 159 16.35 5.66 8.15
C GLU A 159 16.66 4.17 8.08
N THR A 160 15.70 3.31 7.72
CA THR A 160 15.99 1.87 7.53
C THR A 160 17.01 1.63 6.41
N VAL A 161 16.92 2.37 5.30
CA VAL A 161 17.88 2.30 4.18
C VAL A 161 19.27 2.76 4.63
N LYS A 162 19.35 3.83 5.42
CA LYS A 162 20.61 4.33 6.00
C LYS A 162 21.19 3.33 7.00
N GLN A 163 20.39 2.77 7.90
CA GLN A 163 20.83 1.77 8.87
C GLN A 163 21.38 0.53 8.18
N ALA A 164 20.71 0.03 7.13
CA ALA A 164 21.20 -1.09 6.33
C ALA A 164 22.56 -0.80 5.64
N SER A 165 22.82 0.47 5.30
CA SER A 165 24.09 0.90 4.72
C SER A 165 25.17 1.11 5.79
N HIS A 166 24.80 1.66 6.94
CA HIS A 166 25.70 1.94 8.06
C HIS A 166 26.09 0.68 8.82
N SER A 167 25.24 -0.33 8.96
CA SER A 167 25.60 -1.61 9.60
C SER A 167 26.77 -2.32 8.89
N ALA A 168 26.87 -2.17 7.57
CA ALA A 168 28.00 -2.67 6.78
C ALA A 168 29.31 -1.88 6.99
N GLN A 169 29.24 -0.60 7.39
CA GLN A 169 30.40 0.27 7.60
C GLN A 169 30.79 0.40 9.08
N ALA A 170 29.83 0.29 10.00
CA ALA A 170 29.98 0.49 11.44
C ALA A 170 30.71 -0.68 12.13
N ALA A 171 30.75 -1.87 11.51
CA ALA A 171 31.52 -3.00 12.02
C ALA A 171 33.03 -2.69 12.17
N ASN A 172 33.54 -1.63 11.54
CA ASN A 172 34.96 -1.28 11.50
C ASN A 172 35.29 0.14 12.03
N ALA A 173 34.33 0.88 12.59
CA ALA A 173 34.56 2.26 13.05
C ALA A 173 34.66 2.34 14.59
N PRO A 174 35.65 3.05 15.17
CA PRO A 174 35.72 3.23 16.62
C PRO A 174 34.61 4.16 17.11
N ASP A 175 33.81 3.69 18.08
CA ASP A 175 32.75 4.42 18.77
C ASP A 175 33.31 5.57 19.62
N THR A 176 33.66 6.67 18.97
CA THR A 176 34.05 7.92 19.63
C THR A 176 33.08 9.02 19.20
N HIS A 177 31.91 9.04 19.83
CA HIS A 177 30.95 10.12 19.63
C HIS A 177 31.48 11.40 20.27
N ALA A 178 31.77 12.41 19.45
CA ALA A 178 32.20 13.72 19.92
C ALA A 178 31.10 14.41 20.75
N TRP A 179 31.49 15.33 21.64
CA TRP A 179 30.59 16.04 22.57
C TRP A 179 29.46 16.84 21.90
N TYR A 180 29.59 17.19 20.61
CA TYR A 180 28.57 17.88 19.82
C TYR A 180 27.53 16.93 19.20
N TYR A 181 27.75 15.62 19.22
CA TYR A 181 26.81 14.62 18.72
C TYR A 181 25.42 14.68 19.38
N PRO A 182 25.26 14.86 20.71
CA PRO A 182 23.94 15.06 21.31
C PRO A 182 23.24 16.33 20.82
N ILE A 183 24.00 17.42 20.57
CA ILE A 183 23.45 18.67 20.02
C ILE A 183 23.00 18.46 18.57
N TYR A 184 23.80 17.75 17.77
CA TYR A 184 23.43 17.33 16.42
C TYR A 184 22.16 16.46 16.41
N LYS A 185 22.06 15.49 17.34
CA LYS A 185 20.87 14.63 17.47
C LYS A 185 19.64 15.46 17.85
N ALA A 186 19.75 16.36 18.83
CA ALA A 186 18.65 17.22 19.27
C ALA A 186 18.18 18.17 18.15
N THR A 187 19.12 18.82 17.45
CA THR A 187 18.79 19.69 16.30
C THR A 187 18.17 18.91 15.15
N ARG A 188 18.62 17.68 14.88
CA ARG A 188 18.01 16.81 13.87
C ARG A 188 16.56 16.46 14.22
N VAL A 189 16.26 16.16 15.48
CA VAL A 189 14.88 15.88 15.94
C VAL A 189 13.99 17.11 15.73
N LEU A 190 14.47 18.32 16.05
CA LEU A 190 13.73 19.57 15.80
C LEU A 190 13.51 19.87 14.30
N GLN A 191 14.33 19.28 13.43
CA GLN A 191 14.21 19.45 11.98
C GLN A 191 13.29 18.42 11.32
N GLN A 192 12.86 17.38 12.02
CA GLN A 192 11.92 16.39 11.50
C GLN A 192 10.55 17.03 11.27
N ASP A 193 9.90 16.65 10.17
CA ASP A 193 8.59 17.19 9.80
C ASP A 193 7.53 16.86 10.87
N ASN A 194 7.67 15.72 11.56
CA ASN A 194 6.83 15.30 12.69
C ASN A 194 6.88 16.26 13.89
N VAL A 195 7.92 17.08 14.02
CA VAL A 195 8.04 18.08 15.10
C VAL A 195 7.68 19.47 14.58
N ARG A 196 8.16 19.81 13.38
CA ARG A 196 7.91 21.11 12.74
C ARG A 196 6.43 21.35 12.51
N PHE A 197 5.70 20.35 12.00
CA PHE A 197 4.29 20.47 11.69
C PHE A 197 3.42 20.76 12.93
N PRO A 198 3.40 19.93 13.99
CA PRO A 198 2.57 20.21 15.16
C PRO A 198 3.00 21.49 15.88
N THR A 199 4.30 21.83 15.86
CA THR A 199 4.79 23.06 16.48
C THR A 199 4.26 24.30 15.76
N LYS A 200 4.33 24.35 14.42
CA LYS A 200 3.76 25.50 13.68
C LYS A 200 2.24 25.57 13.81
N VAL A 201 1.55 24.42 13.82
CA VAL A 201 0.09 24.37 13.97
C VAL A 201 -0.31 24.84 15.37
N GLY A 202 0.42 24.43 16.41
CA GLY A 202 0.20 24.88 17.79
C GLY A 202 0.45 26.37 17.97
N ILE A 203 1.52 26.91 17.39
CA ILE A 203 1.79 28.36 17.40
C ILE A 203 0.68 29.11 16.65
N GLY A 204 0.26 28.64 15.48
CA GLY A 204 -0.82 29.26 14.72
C GLY A 204 -2.17 29.22 15.45
N ALA A 205 -2.45 28.16 16.20
CA ALA A 205 -3.63 28.07 17.08
C ALA A 205 -3.54 29.09 18.23
N ALA A 206 -2.39 29.18 18.89
CA ALA A 206 -2.15 30.11 19.98
C ALA A 206 -2.30 31.57 19.53
N LEU A 207 -1.78 31.91 18.34
CA LEU A 207 -1.94 33.24 17.75
C LEU A 207 -3.39 33.54 17.38
N TYR A 208 -4.13 32.55 16.88
CA TYR A 208 -5.55 32.72 16.53
C TYR A 208 -6.43 32.94 17.76
N CYS A 209 -6.18 32.23 18.86
CA CYS A 209 -6.99 32.35 20.08
C CYS A 209 -6.56 33.50 21.01
N LEU A 210 -5.40 34.10 20.78
CA LEU A 210 -4.87 35.22 21.57
C LEU A 210 -5.88 36.36 21.79
N PRO A 211 -6.65 36.81 20.77
CA PRO A 211 -7.64 37.88 20.95
C PRO A 211 -8.76 37.54 21.96
N ALA A 212 -9.02 36.26 22.23
CA ALA A 212 -10.03 35.83 23.21
C ALA A 212 -9.61 36.11 24.67
N TYR A 213 -8.30 36.16 24.92
CA TYR A 213 -7.73 36.33 26.27
C TYR A 213 -7.36 37.77 26.60
N LEU A 214 -7.30 38.65 25.59
CA LEU A 214 -7.06 40.08 25.79
C LEU A 214 -8.38 40.80 26.08
N PRO A 215 -8.50 41.54 27.21
CA PRO A 215 -9.75 42.23 27.58
C PRO A 215 -10.29 43.17 26.49
N GLU A 216 -9.41 43.82 25.73
CA GLU A 216 -9.78 44.78 24.69
C GLU A 216 -10.36 44.12 23.42
N THR A 217 -9.84 42.95 23.03
CA THR A 217 -10.25 42.26 21.80
C THR A 217 -11.21 41.10 22.03
N ARG A 218 -11.41 40.70 23.29
CA ARG A 218 -12.36 39.67 23.69
C ARG A 218 -13.80 39.91 23.19
N PRO A 219 -14.40 41.11 23.31
CA PRO A 219 -15.76 41.31 22.82
C PRO A 219 -15.87 41.09 21.31
N PHE A 220 -14.85 41.49 20.55
CA PHE A 220 -14.80 41.23 19.10
C PHE A 220 -14.71 39.72 18.79
N PHE A 221 -13.87 38.98 19.52
CA PHE A 221 -13.72 37.53 19.33
C PHE A 221 -15.01 36.77 19.65
N THR A 222 -15.71 37.13 20.74
CA THR A 222 -16.98 36.49 21.13
C THR A 222 -18.10 36.86 20.18
N HIS A 223 -18.20 38.12 19.75
CA HIS A 223 -19.23 38.58 18.80
C HIS A 223 -19.15 37.82 17.46
N TRP A 224 -17.95 37.65 16.91
CA TRP A 224 -17.75 36.88 15.66
C TRP A 224 -17.63 35.37 15.87
N ARG A 225 -17.91 34.86 17.08
CA ARG A 225 -17.82 33.43 17.43
C ARG A 225 -16.50 32.80 16.97
N GLY A 226 -15.39 33.43 17.36
CA GLY A 226 -14.04 33.07 16.93
C GLY A 226 -13.65 31.61 17.24
N GLU A 227 -14.31 30.96 18.19
CA GLU A 227 -14.13 29.54 18.50
C GLU A 227 -14.36 28.61 17.30
N TRP A 228 -15.34 28.92 16.43
CA TRP A 228 -15.61 28.11 15.23
C TRP A 228 -14.56 28.29 14.15
N GLY A 229 -13.95 29.47 14.09
CA GLY A 229 -12.81 29.75 13.24
C GLY A 229 -11.56 29.02 13.73
N LEU A 230 -11.33 28.94 15.05
CA LEU A 230 -10.24 28.14 15.62
C LEU A 230 -10.42 26.64 15.31
N LEU A 231 -11.63 26.11 15.45
CA LEU A 231 -11.95 24.73 15.06
C LEU A 231 -11.73 24.52 13.54
N SER A 232 -12.14 25.48 12.71
CA SER A 232 -11.96 25.39 11.26
C SER A 232 -10.48 25.45 10.86
N TYR A 233 -9.69 26.27 11.54
CA TYR A 233 -8.24 26.32 11.39
C TYR A 233 -7.60 24.94 11.64
N MET A 234 -7.95 24.28 12.75
CA MET A 234 -7.40 22.96 13.09
C MET A 234 -7.78 21.90 12.06
N VAL A 235 -9.02 21.92 11.57
CA VAL A 235 -9.53 20.98 10.57
C VAL A 235 -8.87 21.15 9.20
N VAL A 236 -8.52 22.39 8.82
CA VAL A 236 -7.87 22.69 7.51
C VAL A 236 -6.36 22.41 7.56
N CYS A 237 -5.74 22.50 8.72
CA CYS A 237 -4.31 22.22 8.87
C CYS A 237 -4.00 20.73 8.68
N SER A 238 -3.26 20.42 7.63
CA SER A 238 -2.77 19.09 7.26
C SER A 238 -1.26 19.15 7.06
N MET A 239 -0.59 18.01 7.13
CA MET A 239 0.89 17.96 7.10
C MET A 239 1.48 18.60 5.84
N THR A 240 0.81 18.43 4.69
CA THR A 240 1.28 18.96 3.39
C THR A 240 0.40 20.11 2.91
N ILE A 241 1.02 21.05 2.19
CA ILE A 241 0.34 22.23 1.64
C ILE A 241 -0.80 21.83 0.71
N GLY A 242 -0.58 20.83 -0.15
CA GLY A 242 -1.60 20.32 -1.06
C GLY A 242 -2.82 19.76 -0.33
N ALA A 243 -2.62 18.91 0.69
CA ALA A 243 -3.72 18.39 1.48
C ALA A 243 -4.50 19.50 2.22
N SER A 244 -3.79 20.49 2.76
CA SER A 244 -4.41 21.66 3.37
C SER A 244 -5.17 22.51 2.37
N ASN A 245 -4.65 22.70 1.15
CA ASN A 245 -5.33 23.48 0.13
C ASN A 245 -6.62 22.80 -0.34
N THR A 246 -6.57 21.49 -0.61
CA THR A 246 -7.76 20.71 -0.96
C THR A 246 -8.80 20.75 0.16
N THR A 247 -8.38 20.53 1.41
CA THR A 247 -9.29 20.56 2.56
C THR A 247 -9.84 21.95 2.80
N GLY A 248 -9.01 23.00 2.67
CA GLY A 248 -9.42 24.40 2.79
C GLY A 248 -10.43 24.81 1.72
N ILE A 249 -10.20 24.47 0.46
CA ILE A 249 -11.15 24.75 -0.64
C ILE A 249 -12.46 24.00 -0.42
N ASN A 250 -12.40 22.70 -0.10
CA ASN A 250 -13.59 21.91 0.23
C ASN A 250 -14.34 22.48 1.45
N ARG A 251 -13.61 23.01 2.45
CA ARG A 251 -14.19 23.66 3.62
C ARG A 251 -14.92 24.95 3.23
N LEU A 252 -14.31 25.80 2.40
CA LEU A 252 -14.92 27.05 1.94
C LEU A 252 -16.20 26.77 1.13
N ILE A 253 -16.11 25.93 0.10
CA ILE A 253 -17.25 25.62 -0.77
C ILE A 253 -18.34 24.87 0.02
N GLY A 254 -17.95 23.88 0.83
CA GLY A 254 -18.89 23.10 1.63
C GLY A 254 -19.63 23.95 2.66
N THR A 255 -18.96 24.95 3.24
CA THR A 255 -19.59 25.90 4.17
C THR A 255 -20.59 26.79 3.45
N LEU A 256 -20.26 27.32 2.26
CA LEU A 256 -21.20 28.14 1.49
C LEU A 256 -22.45 27.36 1.05
N ILE A 257 -22.28 26.14 0.56
CA ILE A 257 -23.39 25.27 0.16
C ILE A 257 -24.24 24.88 1.38
N GLY A 258 -23.60 24.42 2.46
CA GLY A 258 -24.31 24.01 3.68
C GLY A 258 -25.07 25.16 4.32
N ALA A 259 -24.49 26.37 4.33
CA ALA A 259 -25.15 27.59 4.80
C ALA A 259 -26.37 27.95 3.95
N GLY A 260 -26.23 27.93 2.62
CA GLY A 260 -27.36 28.19 1.71
C GLY A 260 -28.50 27.19 1.88
N LEU A 261 -28.18 25.90 2.02
CA LEU A 261 -29.17 24.85 2.26
C LEU A 261 -29.83 25.00 3.64
N ALA A 262 -29.09 25.41 4.67
CA ALA A 262 -29.64 25.66 6.01
C ALA A 262 -30.63 26.82 6.01
N VAL A 263 -30.28 27.94 5.37
CA VAL A 263 -31.16 29.11 5.23
C VAL A 263 -32.41 28.74 4.45
N LEU A 264 -32.26 28.01 3.34
CA LEU A 264 -33.40 27.55 2.53
C LEU A 264 -34.34 26.64 3.35
N ALA A 265 -33.77 25.68 4.10
CA ALA A 265 -34.55 24.76 4.91
C ALA A 265 -35.30 25.47 6.05
N TRP A 266 -34.67 26.47 6.67
CA TRP A 266 -35.31 27.30 7.68
C TRP A 266 -36.45 28.15 7.13
N LEU A 267 -36.23 28.82 5.99
CA LEU A 267 -37.26 29.64 5.34
C LEU A 267 -38.49 28.81 4.93
N MET A 268 -38.30 27.54 4.55
CA MET A 268 -39.43 26.64 4.25
C MET A 268 -40.13 26.13 5.52
N SER A 269 -39.43 26.03 6.64
CA SER A 269 -39.94 25.42 7.87
C SER A 269 -40.51 26.43 8.86
N ASN A 270 -40.13 27.70 8.76
CA ASN A 270 -40.63 28.78 9.60
C ASN A 270 -41.92 29.37 9.01
N ASN A 271 -43.03 29.23 9.73
CA ASN A 271 -44.29 29.90 9.42
C ASN A 271 -44.74 30.74 10.63
N GLY A 272 -44.31 32.01 10.66
CA GLY A 272 -44.79 32.97 11.67
C GLY A 272 -44.13 32.87 13.05
N GLY A 273 -42.87 32.41 13.12
CA GLY A 273 -42.07 32.36 14.35
C GLY A 273 -41.88 30.96 14.92
N GLU A 274 -42.71 29.99 14.53
CA GLU A 274 -42.58 28.58 14.92
C GLU A 274 -42.02 27.74 13.75
N ALA A 275 -40.86 27.13 13.97
CA ALA A 275 -40.24 26.22 13.01
C ALA A 275 -40.87 24.82 13.11
N ASN A 276 -41.38 24.29 11.99
CA ASN A 276 -41.93 22.92 11.94
C ASN A 276 -40.81 21.86 11.97
N PRO A 277 -40.66 21.07 13.05
CA PRO A 277 -39.56 20.12 13.20
C PRO A 277 -39.62 18.95 12.22
N TYR A 278 -40.82 18.50 11.82
CA TYR A 278 -40.98 17.38 10.89
C TYR A 278 -40.52 17.74 9.48
N LEU A 279 -40.81 18.97 9.05
CA LEU A 279 -40.35 19.47 7.75
C LEU A 279 -38.83 19.68 7.73
N LEU A 280 -38.28 20.24 8.81
CA LEU A 280 -36.83 20.41 8.95
C LEU A 280 -36.08 19.06 8.94
N ALA A 281 -36.64 18.04 9.61
CA ALA A 281 -36.11 16.68 9.60
C ALA A 281 -36.16 16.04 8.20
N PHE A 282 -37.26 16.22 7.46
CA PHE A 282 -37.38 15.72 6.09
C PHE A 282 -36.38 16.39 5.14
N LEU A 283 -36.21 17.72 5.24
CA LEU A 283 -35.22 18.45 4.45
C LEU A 283 -33.79 18.05 4.82
N GLY A 284 -33.52 17.82 6.11
CA GLY A 284 -32.23 17.29 6.56
C GLY A 284 -31.93 15.90 5.99
N TRP A 285 -32.93 15.02 5.95
CA TRP A 285 -32.81 13.72 5.30
C TRP A 285 -32.47 13.88 3.80
N LEU A 286 -33.15 14.78 3.09
CA LEU A 286 -32.88 15.02 1.66
C LEU A 286 -31.46 15.57 1.41
N VAL A 287 -31.01 16.52 2.22
CA VAL A 287 -29.63 17.05 2.16
C VAL A 287 -28.61 15.94 2.46
N SER A 288 -28.92 15.04 3.39
CA SER A 288 -28.03 13.92 3.74
C SER A 288 -27.80 12.96 2.58
N LEU A 289 -28.83 12.66 1.77
CA LEU A 289 -28.69 11.82 0.57
C LEU A 289 -27.70 12.43 -0.43
N GLY A 290 -27.81 13.73 -0.70
CA GLY A 290 -26.88 14.45 -1.58
C GLY A 290 -25.45 14.44 -1.04
N CYS A 291 -25.28 14.59 0.28
CA CYS A 291 -23.97 14.54 0.91
C CYS A 291 -23.35 13.14 0.88
N PHE A 292 -24.13 12.08 1.12
CA PHE A 292 -23.65 10.70 1.01
C PHE A 292 -23.24 10.35 -0.42
N TYR A 293 -23.98 10.83 -1.42
CA TYR A 293 -23.56 10.70 -2.83
C TYR A 293 -22.20 11.37 -3.10
N ILE A 294 -21.95 12.56 -2.53
CA ILE A 294 -20.65 13.23 -2.66
C ILE A 294 -19.52 12.45 -1.96
N ILE A 295 -19.80 11.86 -0.79
CA ILE A 295 -18.82 11.12 0.01
C ILE A 295 -18.44 9.81 -0.68
N ILE A 296 -19.42 9.04 -1.16
CA ILE A 296 -19.22 7.68 -1.67
C ILE A 296 -18.89 7.71 -3.17
N GLU A 297 -19.76 8.29 -4.00
CA GLU A 297 -19.63 8.19 -5.46
C GLU A 297 -18.57 9.14 -6.02
N LYS A 298 -18.57 10.40 -5.57
CA LYS A 298 -17.58 11.40 -6.02
C LYS A 298 -16.23 11.29 -5.30
N ASN A 299 -16.09 10.37 -4.35
CA ASN A 299 -14.90 10.16 -3.53
C ASN A 299 -14.34 11.46 -2.91
N ASN A 300 -15.21 12.44 -2.61
CA ASN A 300 -14.83 13.70 -1.98
C ASN A 300 -15.43 13.78 -0.56
N GLY A 301 -14.93 12.89 0.30
CA GLY A 301 -15.35 12.77 1.69
C GLY A 301 -15.35 14.10 2.48
N PRO A 302 -14.27 14.90 2.45
CA PRO A 302 -14.21 16.16 3.18
C PRO A 302 -15.32 17.14 2.78
N MET A 303 -15.59 17.29 1.48
CA MET A 303 -16.62 18.19 0.97
C MET A 303 -18.01 17.85 1.52
N GLY A 304 -18.44 16.59 1.39
CA GLY A 304 -19.76 16.17 1.88
C GLY A 304 -19.90 16.31 3.40
N ARG A 305 -18.84 16.02 4.16
CA ARG A 305 -18.81 16.20 5.62
C ARG A 305 -18.94 17.67 6.02
N PHE A 306 -18.31 18.60 5.31
CA PHE A 306 -18.41 20.03 5.62
C PHE A 306 -19.77 20.62 5.28
N VAL A 307 -20.40 20.18 4.19
CA VAL A 307 -21.80 20.57 3.87
C VAL A 307 -22.73 20.13 5.01
N LEU A 308 -22.64 18.86 5.44
CA LEU A 308 -23.44 18.32 6.55
C LEU A 308 -23.20 19.08 7.87
N LEU A 309 -21.92 19.31 8.20
CA LEU A 309 -21.56 20.00 9.44
C LEU A 309 -22.11 21.43 9.45
N THR A 310 -22.01 22.15 8.33
CA THR A 310 -22.51 23.52 8.27
C THR A 310 -24.04 23.55 8.29
N TYR A 311 -24.70 22.64 7.57
CA TYR A 311 -26.15 22.49 7.60
C TYR A 311 -26.67 22.23 9.02
N ASN A 312 -26.13 21.20 9.70
CA ASN A 312 -26.60 20.78 11.02
C ASN A 312 -26.47 21.91 12.06
N LEU A 313 -25.28 22.49 12.19
CA LEU A 313 -25.05 23.57 13.15
C LEU A 313 -25.66 24.92 12.71
N GLY A 314 -26.22 25.03 11.50
CA GLY A 314 -26.99 26.20 11.08
C GLY A 314 -28.47 26.00 11.40
N ALA A 315 -29.09 25.03 10.74
CA ALA A 315 -30.51 24.75 10.84
C ALA A 315 -30.93 24.17 12.21
N LEU A 316 -30.18 23.21 12.75
CA LEU A 316 -30.53 22.54 14.02
C LEU A 316 -30.20 23.41 15.24
N TYR A 317 -29.13 24.20 15.15
CA TYR A 317 -28.78 25.18 16.18
C TYR A 317 -29.82 26.31 16.25
N ALA A 318 -30.21 26.86 15.09
CA ALA A 318 -31.30 27.84 15.03
C ALA A 318 -32.62 27.28 15.58
N TYR A 319 -32.94 26.01 15.29
CA TYR A 319 -34.10 25.34 15.87
C TYR A 319 -34.00 25.23 17.40
N SER A 320 -32.84 24.80 17.92
CA SER A 320 -32.63 24.72 19.37
C SER A 320 -32.81 26.08 20.04
N LEU A 321 -32.29 27.15 19.43
CA LEU A 321 -32.40 28.51 19.97
C LEU A 321 -33.84 29.03 19.90
N SER A 322 -34.59 28.69 18.84
CA SER A 322 -36.02 29.04 18.74
C SER A 322 -36.92 28.37 19.77
N VAL A 323 -36.44 27.29 20.41
CA VAL A 323 -37.18 26.53 21.43
C VAL A 323 -36.78 26.91 22.87
N LEU A 324 -35.58 27.48 23.05
CA LEU A 324 -35.07 27.93 24.34
C LEU A 324 -35.44 29.40 24.56
N ASP A 325 -36.48 29.64 25.38
CA ASP A 325 -36.97 30.97 25.75
C ASP A 325 -36.08 31.54 26.87
N THR A 326 -34.87 32.01 26.54
CA THR A 326 -33.95 32.66 27.50
C THR A 326 -34.00 34.19 27.36
N GLU A 327 -34.56 34.87 28.36
CA GLU A 327 -34.79 36.33 28.44
C GLU A 327 -33.50 37.21 28.46
N ASP A 328 -32.32 36.66 28.16
CA ASP A 328 -31.01 37.35 28.36
C ASP A 328 -30.05 37.24 27.15
N ASP A 329 -30.52 36.78 25.97
CA ASP A 329 -29.71 36.63 24.74
C ASP A 329 -29.97 37.75 23.72
N ASP A 330 -29.72 39.01 24.10
CA ASP A 330 -29.95 40.22 23.29
C ASP A 330 -29.16 40.30 21.96
N ASP A 331 -28.17 39.42 21.73
CA ASP A 331 -27.32 39.45 20.53
C ASP A 331 -27.75 38.46 19.42
N GLU A 332 -28.44 37.35 19.75
CA GLU A 332 -28.78 36.28 18.77
C GLU A 332 -30.16 35.62 18.99
N GLY A 333 -30.89 35.93 20.08
CA GLY A 333 -32.14 35.28 20.47
C GLY A 333 -33.28 36.27 20.70
N GLY A 334 -34.19 36.39 19.74
CA GLY A 334 -35.41 37.16 19.87
C GLY A 334 -36.59 36.51 19.12
N ILE A 335 -37.74 37.18 19.16
CA ILE A 335 -39.06 36.73 18.65
C ILE A 335 -39.05 36.40 17.13
N ASP A 336 -37.97 36.73 16.42
CA ASP A 336 -37.57 36.16 15.14
C ASP A 336 -36.06 35.84 15.21
N PRO A 337 -35.63 34.56 15.36
CA PRO A 337 -34.22 34.22 15.23
C PRO A 337 -33.81 34.58 13.81
N ALA A 338 -33.03 35.65 13.66
CA ALA A 338 -32.46 36.03 12.38
C ALA A 338 -31.40 34.99 12.03
N ILE A 339 -31.83 33.85 11.47
CA ILE A 339 -30.94 32.77 10.99
C ILE A 339 -29.83 33.35 10.10
N TRP A 340 -30.12 34.47 9.44
CA TRP A 340 -29.16 35.23 8.68
C TRP A 340 -27.93 35.63 9.49
N GLU A 341 -28.08 36.17 10.69
CA GLU A 341 -26.97 36.61 11.54
C GLU A 341 -26.19 35.42 12.10
N ILE A 342 -26.89 34.39 12.58
CA ILE A 342 -26.27 33.14 13.06
C ILE A 342 -25.41 32.49 11.97
N VAL A 343 -25.97 32.36 10.76
CA VAL A 343 -25.27 31.76 9.62
C VAL A 343 -24.15 32.67 9.14
N LEU A 344 -24.33 33.99 9.15
CA LEU A 344 -23.32 34.96 8.72
C LEU A 344 -22.09 34.94 9.64
N HIS A 345 -22.28 35.07 10.96
CA HIS A 345 -21.18 35.00 11.93
C HIS A 345 -20.39 33.71 11.75
N ARG A 346 -21.09 32.60 11.54
CA ARG A 346 -20.48 31.29 11.36
C ARG A 346 -19.73 31.15 10.04
N VAL A 347 -20.31 31.59 8.92
CA VAL A 347 -19.64 31.56 7.61
C VAL A 347 -18.38 32.41 7.65
N VAL A 348 -18.45 33.63 8.20
CA VAL A 348 -17.28 34.52 8.32
C VAL A 348 -16.21 33.89 9.22
N SER A 349 -16.58 33.41 10.40
CA SER A 349 -15.66 32.76 11.34
C SER A 349 -14.96 31.54 10.71
N VAL A 350 -15.70 30.68 10.01
CA VAL A 350 -15.15 29.51 9.31
C VAL A 350 -14.23 29.91 8.16
N ILE A 351 -14.58 30.91 7.36
CA ILE A 351 -13.74 31.40 6.26
C ILE A 351 -12.43 31.98 6.81
N VAL A 352 -12.50 32.84 7.84
CA VAL A 352 -11.31 33.44 8.47
C VAL A 352 -10.40 32.37 9.06
N GLY A 353 -10.96 31.39 9.78
CA GLY A 353 -10.20 30.25 10.31
C GLY A 353 -9.55 29.40 9.20
N SER A 354 -10.28 29.14 8.11
CA SER A 354 -9.76 28.37 6.97
C SER A 354 -8.62 29.11 6.25
N LEU A 355 -8.78 30.41 6.02
CA LEU A 355 -7.75 31.26 5.42
C LEU A 355 -6.51 31.35 6.32
N TRP A 356 -6.70 31.48 7.64
CA TRP A 356 -5.60 31.46 8.60
C TRP A 356 -4.83 30.13 8.54
N GLY A 357 -5.53 29.00 8.43
CA GLY A 357 -4.92 27.68 8.26
C GLY A 357 -4.07 27.59 6.99
N LEU A 358 -4.58 28.10 5.87
CA LEU A 358 -3.83 28.16 4.61
C LEU A 358 -2.59 29.06 4.71
N VAL A 359 -2.71 30.20 5.39
CA VAL A 359 -1.57 31.12 5.62
C VAL A 359 -0.48 30.44 6.45
N ILE A 360 -0.82 29.86 7.61
CA ILE A 360 0.16 29.18 8.48
C ILE A 360 0.84 28.02 7.76
N THR A 361 0.07 27.22 7.02
CA THR A 361 0.62 26.04 6.31
C THR A 361 1.47 26.41 5.11
N MET A 362 1.16 27.51 4.42
CA MET A 362 1.91 27.98 3.23
C MET A 362 3.16 28.79 3.57
N PHE A 363 3.13 29.64 4.61
CA PHE A 363 4.24 30.55 4.90
C PHE A 363 5.19 30.02 5.98
N ILE A 364 4.70 29.30 6.99
CA ILE A 364 5.54 28.79 8.08
C ILE A 364 6.00 27.37 7.75
N TRP A 365 7.30 27.20 7.50
CA TRP A 365 7.93 25.91 7.11
C TRP A 365 7.07 25.11 6.12
N PRO A 366 6.97 25.56 4.86
CA PRO A 366 6.16 24.90 3.85
C PRO A 366 6.65 23.46 3.61
N ILE A 367 5.73 22.50 3.80
CA ILE A 367 5.98 21.09 3.54
C ILE A 367 5.24 20.72 2.25
N SER A 368 6.01 20.57 1.17
CA SER A 368 5.48 20.30 -0.16
C SER A 368 5.10 18.83 -0.34
N ALA A 369 3.89 18.57 -0.85
CA ALA A 369 3.44 17.24 -1.23
C ALA A 369 4.24 16.72 -2.43
N ARG A 370 4.50 17.58 -3.42
CA ARG A 370 5.31 17.27 -4.60
C ARG A 370 6.72 16.81 -4.22
N ARG A 371 7.38 17.53 -3.30
CA ARG A 371 8.71 17.16 -2.80
C ARG A 371 8.69 15.85 -2.02
N LYS A 372 7.73 15.68 -1.10
CA LYS A 372 7.61 14.44 -0.32
C LYS A 372 7.33 13.23 -1.22
N LEU A 373 6.54 13.40 -2.28
CA LEU A 373 6.23 12.34 -3.23
C LEU A 373 7.48 11.86 -3.95
N ARG A 374 8.23 12.80 -4.51
CA ARG A 374 9.50 12.52 -5.17
C ARG A 374 10.47 11.83 -4.22
N ASP A 375 10.66 12.39 -3.04
CA ASP A 375 11.57 11.85 -2.03
C ASP A 375 11.15 10.45 -1.57
N GLY A 376 9.84 10.23 -1.43
CA GLY A 376 9.27 8.93 -1.11
C GLY A 376 9.48 7.89 -2.21
N LEU A 377 9.27 8.24 -3.48
CA LEU A 377 9.57 7.35 -4.62
C LEU A 377 11.05 6.99 -4.69
N CYS A 378 11.95 7.97 -4.48
CA CYS A 378 13.39 7.72 -4.41
C CYS A 378 13.74 6.70 -3.32
N VAL A 379 13.22 6.90 -2.11
CA VAL A 379 13.46 6.01 -0.98
C VAL A 379 12.89 4.62 -1.23
N LEU A 380 11.69 4.52 -1.83
CA LEU A 380 11.09 3.25 -2.22
C LEU A 380 11.97 2.50 -3.22
N TRP A 381 12.38 3.15 -4.31
CA TRP A 381 13.25 2.52 -5.31
C TRP A 381 14.63 2.15 -4.73
N LEU A 382 15.20 2.94 -3.82
CA LEU A 382 16.42 2.56 -3.10
C LEU A 382 16.19 1.34 -2.20
N ARG A 383 15.04 1.25 -1.53
CA ARG A 383 14.71 0.08 -0.73
C ARG A 383 14.56 -1.16 -1.61
N MET A 384 13.84 -1.05 -2.72
CA MET A 384 13.71 -2.10 -3.73
C MET A 384 15.07 -2.52 -4.31
N SER A 385 15.96 -1.54 -4.57
CA SER A 385 17.34 -1.77 -5.01
C SER A 385 18.13 -2.62 -4.01
N LEU A 386 18.02 -2.32 -2.71
CA LEU A 386 18.70 -3.07 -1.65
C LEU A 386 18.13 -4.47 -1.45
N VAL A 387 16.81 -4.63 -1.55
CA VAL A 387 16.16 -5.95 -1.48
C VAL A 387 16.64 -6.82 -2.64
N TRP A 388 16.59 -6.32 -3.87
CA TRP A 388 16.98 -7.12 -5.04
C TRP A 388 18.48 -7.48 -5.03
N LYS A 389 19.33 -6.60 -4.47
CA LYS A 389 20.78 -6.83 -4.31
C LYS A 389 21.11 -8.05 -3.43
N ARG A 390 20.21 -8.45 -2.52
CA ARG A 390 20.41 -9.61 -1.63
C ARG A 390 20.29 -10.95 -2.36
N ASP A 391 19.90 -10.94 -3.64
CA ASP A 391 19.60 -12.09 -4.50
C ASP A 391 18.58 -13.06 -3.89
N PRO A 392 17.32 -13.07 -4.37
CA PRO A 392 16.25 -13.91 -3.82
C PRO A 392 16.62 -15.39 -3.70
N LEU A 393 17.33 -15.93 -4.69
CA LEU A 393 17.59 -17.36 -4.79
C LEU A 393 18.86 -17.80 -4.05
N THR A 394 19.80 -16.89 -3.78
CA THR A 394 21.00 -17.22 -2.99
C THR A 394 20.66 -17.46 -1.51
N MET A 395 19.57 -16.88 -1.00
CA MET A 395 19.11 -17.12 0.38
C MET A 395 18.70 -18.58 0.61
N ILE A 396 18.10 -19.23 -0.39
CA ILE A 396 17.67 -20.64 -0.30
C ILE A 396 18.88 -21.58 -0.16
N LEU A 397 20.01 -21.23 -0.80
CA LEU A 397 21.24 -22.05 -0.80
C LEU A 397 21.97 -22.11 0.55
N GLN A 398 21.74 -21.17 1.46
CA GLN A 398 22.53 -21.04 2.71
C GLN A 398 21.93 -21.79 3.90
N GLY A 399 20.76 -22.43 3.76
CA GLY A 399 20.24 -23.39 4.72
C GLY A 399 20.11 -22.91 6.17
N GLY A 400 19.23 -21.93 6.44
CA GLY A 400 18.81 -21.60 7.82
C GLY A 400 18.37 -20.15 8.05
N PRO A 401 17.56 -19.88 9.10
CA PRO A 401 16.71 -18.69 9.21
C PRO A 401 17.44 -17.45 9.75
N THR A 402 17.07 -16.24 9.27
CA THR A 402 16.90 -14.99 10.05
C THR A 402 16.62 -13.74 9.19
N SER A 403 16.72 -13.76 7.86
CA SER A 403 16.04 -12.74 7.05
C SER A 403 15.49 -13.36 5.78
N SER A 404 14.17 -13.47 5.70
CA SER A 404 13.48 -13.70 4.43
C SER A 404 14.01 -12.72 3.38
N TYR A 405 14.07 -13.12 2.10
CA TYR A 405 14.39 -12.25 0.97
C TYR A 405 13.63 -10.91 1.05
N MET A 406 12.36 -11.00 1.46
CA MET A 406 11.53 -9.95 1.99
C MET A 406 10.64 -10.57 3.09
N ASP A 407 10.65 -10.04 4.30
CA ASP A 407 9.66 -10.46 5.31
C ASP A 407 8.25 -10.10 4.80
N ILE A 408 7.23 -10.94 5.03
CA ILE A 408 5.82 -10.65 4.65
C ILE A 408 5.40 -9.26 5.14
N ARG A 409 6.00 -8.85 6.25
CA ARG A 409 5.77 -7.60 6.96
C ARG A 409 6.43 -6.43 6.25
N GLU A 410 7.69 -6.60 5.82
CA GLU A 410 8.39 -5.63 4.97
C GLU A 410 7.63 -5.43 3.65
N GLU A 411 7.06 -6.50 3.09
CA GLU A 411 6.26 -6.42 1.87
C GLU A 411 4.97 -5.60 2.07
N ALA A 412 4.21 -5.89 3.14
CA ALA A 412 3.01 -5.14 3.50
C ALA A 412 3.32 -3.66 3.78
N GLU A 413 4.47 -3.37 4.41
CA GLU A 413 4.97 -2.01 4.62
C GLU A 413 5.20 -1.28 3.28
N LEU A 414 5.86 -1.93 2.31
CA LEU A 414 6.10 -1.34 0.99
C LEU A 414 4.80 -1.10 0.20
N GLN A 415 3.86 -2.05 0.24
CA GLN A 415 2.55 -1.89 -0.42
C GLN A 415 1.76 -0.72 0.19
N THR A 416 1.76 -0.63 1.52
CA THR A 416 1.11 0.47 2.23
C THR A 416 1.79 1.80 1.94
N PHE A 417 3.13 1.80 1.81
CA PHE A 417 3.89 2.99 1.43
C PHE A 417 3.57 3.45 0.01
N VAL A 418 3.42 2.54 -0.97
CA VAL A 418 2.96 2.89 -2.32
C VAL A 418 1.56 3.53 -2.27
N ALA A 419 0.63 2.99 -1.47
CA ALA A 419 -0.69 3.59 -1.28
C ALA A 419 -0.62 5.00 -0.67
N TYR A 420 0.32 5.22 0.27
CA TYR A 420 0.60 6.55 0.81
C TYR A 420 1.13 7.51 -0.27
N LEU A 421 2.04 7.06 -1.14
CA LEU A 421 2.54 7.87 -2.26
C LEU A 421 1.42 8.23 -3.25
N SER A 422 0.47 7.33 -3.52
CA SER A 422 -0.72 7.64 -4.32
C SER A 422 -1.58 8.76 -3.71
N LYS A 423 -1.84 8.73 -2.39
CA LYS A 423 -2.56 9.82 -1.69
C LYS A 423 -1.81 11.14 -1.76
N LEU A 424 -0.48 11.08 -1.66
CA LEU A 424 0.37 12.26 -1.71
C LEU A 424 0.41 12.87 -3.11
N LYS A 425 0.35 12.03 -4.15
CA LYS A 425 0.20 12.43 -5.55
C LYS A 425 -1.13 13.19 -5.77
N ASP A 426 -2.23 12.71 -5.21
CA ASP A 426 -3.52 13.43 -5.33
C ASP A 426 -3.49 14.78 -4.60
N SER A 427 -2.76 14.85 -3.48
CA SER A 427 -2.51 16.11 -2.78
C SER A 427 -1.57 17.05 -3.55
N ALA A 428 -0.63 16.52 -4.33
CA ALA A 428 0.36 17.33 -5.06
C ALA A 428 -0.27 18.18 -6.20
N VAL A 429 -1.42 17.77 -6.72
CA VAL A 429 -2.17 18.47 -7.77
C VAL A 429 -2.69 19.84 -7.29
N SER A 430 -3.16 19.91 -6.06
CA SER A 430 -3.71 21.13 -5.48
C SER A 430 -2.65 22.08 -4.96
N GLU A 431 -1.37 21.72 -5.02
CA GLU A 431 -0.27 22.60 -4.63
C GLU A 431 0.09 23.55 -5.78
N PHE A 432 0.13 24.86 -5.50
CA PHE A 432 0.57 25.86 -6.47
C PHE A 432 2.09 26.07 -6.39
N GLU A 433 2.78 25.93 -7.52
CA GLU A 433 4.22 26.21 -7.64
C GLU A 433 4.50 27.15 -8.81
N LEU A 434 5.44 28.08 -8.62
CA LEU A 434 5.87 29.02 -9.65
C LEU A 434 6.59 28.35 -10.84
N ARG A 435 7.09 27.12 -10.67
CA ARG A 435 7.78 26.36 -11.72
C ARG A 435 6.83 25.82 -12.80
N GLY A 436 5.54 25.68 -12.47
CA GLY A 436 4.53 25.15 -13.37
C GLY A 436 3.56 24.15 -12.72
N PRO A 437 2.59 23.67 -13.51
CA PRO A 437 1.62 22.68 -13.06
C PRO A 437 2.31 21.32 -12.77
N PHE A 438 1.71 20.55 -11.86
CA PHE A 438 2.19 19.21 -11.54
C PHE A 438 1.92 18.24 -12.71
N PRO A 439 2.89 17.42 -13.14
CA PRO A 439 2.70 16.43 -14.20
C PRO A 439 1.93 15.20 -13.69
N ASP A 440 0.62 15.36 -13.49
CA ASP A 440 -0.26 14.39 -12.84
C ASP A 440 -0.25 13.00 -13.50
N GLU A 441 -0.48 12.96 -14.81
CA GLU A 441 -0.58 11.71 -15.58
C GLU A 441 0.75 10.95 -15.64
N GLN A 442 1.86 11.69 -15.79
CA GLN A 442 3.19 11.07 -15.81
C GLN A 442 3.51 10.44 -14.46
N MET A 443 3.26 11.16 -13.37
CA MET A 443 3.50 10.63 -12.03
C MET A 443 2.57 9.47 -11.68
N LYS A 444 1.30 9.54 -12.09
CA LYS A 444 0.35 8.43 -11.96
C LYS A 444 0.87 7.18 -12.67
N ARG A 445 1.37 7.30 -13.90
CA ARG A 445 1.99 6.20 -14.64
C ARG A 445 3.20 5.64 -13.91
N ILE A 446 4.08 6.49 -13.38
CA ILE A 446 5.27 6.06 -12.61
C ILE A 446 4.88 5.28 -11.36
N ILE A 447 3.89 5.74 -10.60
CA ILE A 447 3.39 5.05 -9.40
C ILE A 447 2.77 3.70 -9.77
N GLU A 448 1.94 3.65 -10.81
CA GLU A 448 1.31 2.41 -11.28
C GLU A 448 2.34 1.38 -11.72
N ARG A 449 3.37 1.80 -12.47
CA ARG A 449 4.49 0.93 -12.84
C ARG A 449 5.29 0.49 -11.64
N THR A 450 5.55 1.38 -10.68
CA THR A 450 6.24 1.03 -9.43
C THR A 450 5.43 0.01 -8.60
N LYS A 451 4.10 0.10 -8.60
CA LYS A 451 3.22 -0.89 -7.97
C LYS A 451 3.38 -2.26 -8.64
N LYS A 452 3.36 -2.33 -9.99
CA LYS A 452 3.61 -3.58 -10.73
C LYS A 452 5.00 -4.15 -10.49
N MET A 453 6.02 -3.31 -10.40
CA MET A 453 7.36 -3.75 -9.99
C MET A 453 7.34 -4.36 -8.59
N LEU A 454 6.58 -3.81 -7.65
CA LEU A 454 6.44 -4.37 -6.30
C LEU A 454 5.65 -5.69 -6.31
N GLU A 455 4.64 -5.82 -7.16
CA GLU A 455 3.93 -7.10 -7.40
C GLU A 455 4.89 -8.19 -7.94
N ALA A 456 5.87 -7.83 -8.77
CA ALA A 456 6.92 -8.75 -9.22
C ALA A 456 7.82 -9.21 -8.04
N PHE A 457 8.09 -8.34 -7.07
CA PHE A 457 8.82 -8.72 -5.85
C PHE A 457 7.99 -9.68 -4.98
N HIS A 458 6.68 -9.42 -4.86
CA HIS A 458 5.75 -10.32 -4.18
C HIS A 458 5.73 -11.70 -4.83
N ALA A 459 5.59 -11.77 -6.16
CA ALA A 459 5.60 -13.02 -6.91
C ALA A 459 6.87 -13.84 -6.61
N MET A 460 8.04 -13.17 -6.57
CA MET A 460 9.29 -13.83 -6.20
C MET A 460 9.30 -14.32 -4.75
N ASN A 461 8.76 -13.52 -3.82
CA ASN A 461 8.70 -13.87 -2.40
C ASN A 461 7.80 -15.10 -2.15
N VAL A 462 6.66 -15.18 -2.83
CA VAL A 462 5.75 -16.33 -2.77
C VAL A 462 6.47 -17.60 -3.21
N VAL A 463 7.17 -17.56 -4.35
CA VAL A 463 7.92 -18.72 -4.87
C VAL A 463 9.02 -19.19 -3.90
N ILE A 464 9.74 -18.25 -3.28
CA ILE A 464 10.77 -18.58 -2.28
C ILE A 464 10.13 -19.16 -1.01
N SER A 465 9.01 -18.61 -0.55
CA SER A 465 8.36 -19.01 0.69
C SER A 465 7.82 -20.44 0.66
N LYS A 466 7.42 -20.92 -0.52
CA LYS A 466 6.96 -22.29 -0.73
C LYS A 466 8.11 -23.30 -0.71
N ASN A 467 9.29 -22.92 -1.21
CA ASN A 467 10.47 -23.77 -1.34
C ASN A 467 11.59 -23.37 -0.35
N LEU A 468 11.29 -23.45 0.95
CA LEU A 468 12.20 -23.06 2.06
C LEU A 468 13.52 -23.86 2.12
N ARG A 469 13.57 -25.05 1.52
CA ARG A 469 14.79 -25.86 1.41
C ARG A 469 14.93 -26.40 0.00
N ALA A 470 15.99 -25.97 -0.69
CA ALA A 470 16.26 -26.45 -2.03
C ALA A 470 16.53 -27.96 -2.05
N THR A 471 15.97 -28.68 -3.03
CA THR A 471 16.34 -30.06 -3.31
C THR A 471 17.83 -30.14 -3.72
N PRO A 472 18.47 -31.31 -3.66
CA PRO A 472 19.84 -31.48 -4.17
C PRO A 472 19.97 -31.07 -5.65
N GLY A 473 18.92 -31.31 -6.45
CA GLY A 473 18.82 -30.91 -7.85
C GLY A 473 18.78 -29.40 -8.00
N GLU A 474 17.79 -28.73 -7.38
CA GLU A 474 17.65 -27.27 -7.34
C GLU A 474 18.94 -26.59 -6.89
N THR A 475 19.57 -27.13 -5.84
CA THR A 475 20.84 -26.61 -5.31
C THR A 475 21.95 -26.63 -6.36
N ALA A 476 22.03 -27.67 -7.18
CA ALA A 476 23.02 -27.77 -8.24
C ALA A 476 22.75 -26.77 -9.38
N VAL A 477 21.50 -26.64 -9.82
CA VAL A 477 21.10 -25.66 -10.84
C VAL A 477 21.38 -24.23 -10.34
N LEU A 478 21.01 -23.95 -9.09
CA LEU A 478 21.24 -22.65 -8.45
C LEU A 478 22.73 -22.35 -8.27
N LYS A 479 23.58 -23.33 -7.98
CA LYS A 479 25.04 -23.12 -7.93
C LYS A 479 25.60 -22.83 -9.32
N ALA A 480 25.16 -23.57 -10.35
CA ALA A 480 25.65 -23.44 -11.71
C ALA A 480 25.32 -22.07 -12.35
N THR A 481 24.17 -21.49 -12.00
CA THR A 481 23.69 -20.21 -12.56
C THR A 481 23.99 -19.00 -11.67
N ARG A 482 24.75 -19.17 -10.58
CA ARG A 482 25.01 -18.13 -9.58
C ARG A 482 25.64 -16.85 -10.15
N GLU A 483 26.62 -16.99 -11.04
CA GLU A 483 27.34 -15.83 -11.59
C GLU A 483 26.43 -14.94 -12.44
N GLU A 484 25.66 -15.53 -13.37
CA GLU A 484 24.73 -14.79 -14.23
C GLU A 484 23.56 -14.22 -13.42
N ARG A 485 23.02 -14.95 -12.45
CA ARG A 485 21.99 -14.40 -11.54
C ARG A 485 22.49 -13.21 -10.75
N PHE A 486 23.70 -13.28 -10.19
CA PHE A 486 24.28 -12.17 -9.44
C PHE A 486 24.50 -10.94 -10.34
N ALA A 487 24.96 -11.15 -11.58
CA ALA A 487 25.11 -10.07 -12.55
C ALA A 487 23.75 -9.44 -12.92
N LEU A 488 22.71 -10.24 -13.11
CA LEU A 488 21.34 -9.78 -13.39
C LEU A 488 20.73 -9.02 -12.20
N SER A 489 20.81 -9.58 -11.00
CA SER A 489 20.36 -8.93 -9.76
C SER A 489 21.07 -7.59 -9.53
N SER A 490 22.39 -7.57 -9.67
CA SER A 490 23.20 -6.35 -9.52
C SER A 490 22.80 -5.28 -10.55
N ARG A 491 22.49 -5.68 -11.79
CA ARG A 491 22.02 -4.78 -12.85
C ARG A 491 20.69 -4.12 -12.49
N ILE A 492 19.71 -4.91 -12.05
CA ILE A 492 18.38 -4.43 -11.65
C ILE A 492 18.52 -3.48 -10.44
N SER A 493 19.29 -3.88 -9.43
CA SER A 493 19.59 -3.05 -8.26
C SER A 493 20.21 -1.70 -8.66
N HIS A 494 21.17 -1.71 -9.58
CA HIS A 494 21.79 -0.49 -10.10
C HIS A 494 20.78 0.41 -10.83
N LEU A 495 19.90 -0.15 -11.67
CA LEU A 495 18.88 0.62 -12.39
C LEU A 495 17.93 1.35 -11.44
N PHE A 496 17.46 0.70 -10.37
CA PHE A 496 16.67 1.37 -9.33
C PHE A 496 17.42 2.52 -8.66
N SER A 497 18.71 2.34 -8.38
CA SER A 497 19.56 3.41 -7.81
C SER A 497 19.72 4.59 -8.78
N VAL A 498 19.87 4.32 -10.08
CA VAL A 498 19.93 5.35 -11.12
C VAL A 498 18.60 6.09 -11.25
N LEU A 499 17.47 5.37 -11.30
CA LEU A 499 16.12 5.95 -11.33
C LEU A 499 15.89 6.87 -10.12
N SER A 500 16.21 6.39 -8.91
CA SER A 500 16.11 7.20 -7.69
C SER A 500 16.98 8.46 -7.78
N SER A 501 18.22 8.34 -8.26
CA SER A 501 19.13 9.48 -8.37
C SER A 501 18.66 10.49 -9.41
N SER A 502 18.20 10.02 -10.58
CA SER A 502 17.66 10.85 -11.66
C SER A 502 16.43 11.62 -11.18
N LEU A 503 15.51 10.93 -10.50
CA LEU A 503 14.30 11.53 -9.95
C LEU A 503 14.65 12.56 -8.87
N LYS A 504 15.55 12.23 -7.93
CA LYS A 504 15.96 13.13 -6.85
C LYS A 504 16.61 14.42 -7.35
N LEU A 505 17.44 14.31 -8.39
CA LEU A 505 18.15 15.43 -9.01
C LEU A 505 17.32 16.18 -10.06
N GLU A 506 16.11 15.71 -10.37
CA GLU A 506 15.27 16.26 -11.45
C GLU A 506 16.01 16.30 -12.81
N TYR A 507 16.89 15.33 -13.05
CA TYR A 507 17.69 15.23 -14.28
C TYR A 507 17.12 14.12 -15.18
N PRO A 508 17.09 14.31 -16.53
CA PRO A 508 16.61 13.29 -17.46
C PRO A 508 17.47 12.02 -17.40
N LEU A 509 16.84 10.86 -17.58
CA LEU A 509 17.58 9.60 -17.69
C LEU A 509 18.48 9.63 -18.93
N ASN A 510 19.68 9.05 -18.82
CA ASN A 510 20.59 8.93 -19.95
C ASN A 510 20.03 7.91 -20.97
N ASP A 511 20.18 8.16 -22.26
CA ASP A 511 19.67 7.29 -23.33
C ASP A 511 20.31 5.89 -23.30
N ALA A 512 21.56 5.80 -22.85
CA ALA A 512 22.33 4.56 -22.78
C ALA A 512 22.21 3.87 -21.41
N LEU A 513 20.99 3.59 -20.96
CA LEU A 513 20.79 2.72 -19.80
C LEU A 513 21.09 1.27 -20.17
N PRO A 514 21.78 0.52 -19.30
CA PRO A 514 22.01 -0.90 -19.51
C PRO A 514 20.74 -1.71 -19.77
N ASN A 515 20.81 -2.63 -20.75
CA ASN A 515 19.73 -3.58 -20.98
C ASN A 515 19.74 -4.70 -19.91
N ILE A 516 18.55 -5.06 -19.42
CA ILE A 516 18.33 -6.20 -18.53
C ILE A 516 18.22 -7.48 -19.36
N GLU A 517 17.64 -7.41 -20.56
CA GLU A 517 17.38 -8.56 -21.44
C GLU A 517 18.67 -9.30 -21.77
N ASP A 518 19.74 -8.62 -22.19
CA ASP A 518 21.03 -9.26 -22.49
C ASP A 518 21.58 -10.12 -21.34
N ARG A 519 21.30 -9.73 -20.08
CA ARG A 519 21.74 -10.49 -18.89
C ARG A 519 20.79 -11.63 -18.56
N ARG A 520 19.50 -11.44 -18.82
CA ARG A 520 18.48 -12.48 -18.72
C ARG A 520 18.71 -13.58 -19.75
N ASP A 521 19.08 -13.22 -20.97
CA ASP A 521 19.32 -14.18 -22.06
C ASP A 521 20.57 -15.02 -21.79
N ARG A 522 21.62 -14.42 -21.24
CA ARG A 522 22.80 -15.16 -20.74
C ARG A 522 22.46 -16.13 -19.63
N LEU A 523 21.58 -15.73 -18.71
CA LEU A 523 21.09 -16.62 -17.65
C LEU A 523 20.33 -17.81 -18.24
N LEU A 524 19.43 -17.57 -19.20
CA LEU A 524 18.69 -18.62 -19.91
C LEU A 524 19.61 -19.55 -20.70
N ALA A 525 20.58 -19.01 -21.43
CA ALA A 525 21.60 -19.81 -22.13
C ALA A 525 22.37 -20.71 -21.15
N LYS A 526 22.73 -20.18 -19.96
CA LYS A 526 23.41 -20.97 -18.91
C LYS A 526 22.53 -22.10 -18.36
N VAL A 527 21.23 -21.86 -18.19
CA VAL A 527 20.27 -22.91 -17.78
C VAL A 527 20.19 -24.00 -18.84
N PHE A 528 20.10 -23.61 -20.12
CA PHE A 528 20.07 -24.54 -21.24
C PHE A 528 21.36 -25.40 -21.31
N GLU A 529 22.53 -24.78 -21.16
CA GLU A 529 23.82 -25.49 -21.09
C GLU A 529 23.88 -26.50 -19.92
N PHE A 530 23.39 -26.09 -18.74
CA PHE A 530 23.35 -26.95 -17.57
C PHE A 530 22.47 -28.17 -17.81
N ARG A 531 21.26 -27.96 -18.35
CA ARG A 531 20.35 -29.06 -18.72
C ARG A 531 20.98 -29.97 -19.76
N ARG A 532 21.61 -29.43 -20.80
CA ARG A 532 22.24 -30.23 -21.86
C ARG A 532 23.37 -31.10 -21.32
N SER A 533 24.22 -30.55 -20.46
CA SER A 533 25.37 -31.29 -19.90
C SER A 533 24.96 -32.42 -18.94
N HIS A 534 23.80 -32.32 -18.30
CA HIS A 534 23.31 -33.31 -17.33
C HIS A 534 22.15 -34.18 -17.85
N GLY A 535 21.53 -33.82 -18.98
CA GLY A 535 20.41 -34.55 -19.59
C GLY A 535 20.79 -35.64 -20.61
N THR A 536 22.07 -35.78 -20.98
CA THR A 536 22.56 -36.78 -21.96
C THR A 536 23.21 -38.02 -21.34
N SER A 537 23.14 -38.23 -20.03
CA SER A 537 23.76 -39.38 -19.37
C SER A 537 22.90 -40.65 -19.39
N GLU A 538 22.53 -41.14 -20.58
CA GLU A 538 22.05 -42.52 -20.75
C GLU A 538 23.21 -43.57 -20.69
N GLY A 539 24.37 -43.24 -20.13
CA GLY A 539 25.53 -44.16 -20.21
C GLY A 539 26.71 -43.97 -19.25
N SER A 540 26.64 -43.15 -18.19
CA SER A 540 27.71 -43.14 -17.18
C SER A 540 27.34 -43.99 -15.97
N GLU A 541 27.93 -45.18 -15.90
CA GLU A 541 27.99 -46.01 -14.69
C GLU A 541 28.65 -45.22 -13.55
N GLY A 542 27.86 -44.52 -12.75
CA GLY A 542 28.35 -43.79 -11.59
C GLY A 542 27.40 -42.71 -11.09
N GLY A 543 26.38 -43.11 -10.33
CA GLY A 543 25.69 -42.26 -9.35
C GLY A 543 25.32 -40.82 -9.75
N ALA A 544 24.96 -40.58 -11.01
CA ALA A 544 24.55 -39.26 -11.46
C ALA A 544 23.15 -38.94 -10.93
N VAL A 545 23.02 -37.79 -10.27
CA VAL A 545 21.72 -37.26 -9.82
C VAL A 545 20.86 -37.03 -11.06
N GLU A 546 19.74 -37.72 -11.16
CA GLU A 546 18.72 -37.48 -12.18
C GLU A 546 18.00 -36.17 -11.82
N PHE A 547 17.98 -35.20 -12.73
CA PHE A 547 17.36 -33.89 -12.51
C PHE A 547 15.92 -33.90 -13.01
N ASP A 548 14.98 -33.53 -12.15
CA ASP A 548 13.58 -33.39 -12.52
C ASP A 548 13.30 -31.96 -13.01
N GLU A 549 12.22 -31.77 -13.76
CA GLU A 549 11.79 -30.45 -14.22
C GLU A 549 11.42 -29.52 -13.06
N ALA A 550 10.98 -30.10 -11.94
CA ALA A 550 10.77 -29.38 -10.69
C ALA A 550 12.04 -28.66 -10.22
N ASP A 551 13.24 -29.20 -10.50
CA ASP A 551 14.50 -28.61 -10.05
C ASP A 551 14.84 -27.26 -10.73
N PHE A 552 14.14 -26.93 -11.83
CA PHE A 552 14.34 -25.69 -12.59
C PHE A 552 13.28 -24.61 -12.28
N GLU A 553 12.22 -24.96 -11.55
CA GLU A 553 11.05 -24.10 -11.31
C GLU A 553 11.42 -22.73 -10.73
N LEU A 554 12.29 -22.71 -9.71
CA LEU A 554 12.74 -21.50 -9.04
C LEU A 554 13.43 -20.52 -9.99
N ILE A 555 14.22 -21.04 -10.94
CA ILE A 555 14.93 -20.20 -11.90
C ILE A 555 13.98 -19.69 -12.98
N TYR A 556 12.99 -20.49 -13.38
CA TYR A 556 11.97 -20.05 -14.33
C TYR A 556 11.11 -18.94 -13.79
N ALA A 557 10.66 -19.06 -12.55
CA ALA A 557 9.99 -17.97 -11.86
C ALA A 557 10.87 -16.71 -11.86
N TYR A 558 12.15 -16.85 -11.49
CA TYR A 558 13.09 -15.72 -11.46
C TYR A 558 13.29 -15.06 -12.84
N VAL A 559 13.43 -15.84 -13.91
CA VAL A 559 13.60 -15.30 -15.27
C VAL A 559 12.34 -14.56 -15.73
N LEU A 560 11.16 -15.09 -15.46
CA LEU A 560 9.89 -14.46 -15.85
C LEU A 560 9.64 -13.17 -15.08
N VAL A 561 9.83 -13.22 -13.76
CA VAL A 561 9.71 -12.04 -12.88
C VAL A 561 10.70 -10.95 -13.29
N THR A 562 11.96 -11.31 -13.59
CA THR A 562 12.96 -10.34 -14.06
C THR A 562 12.66 -9.79 -15.45
N GLY A 563 12.01 -10.57 -16.32
CA GLY A 563 11.46 -10.10 -17.61
C GLY A 563 10.37 -9.05 -17.42
N GLN A 564 9.35 -9.34 -16.62
CA GLN A 564 8.28 -8.39 -16.31
C GLN A 564 8.84 -7.11 -15.66
N LEU A 565 9.81 -7.27 -14.76
CA LEU A 565 10.47 -6.15 -14.11
C LEU A 565 11.25 -5.29 -15.11
N ALA A 566 11.85 -5.88 -16.14
CA ALA A 566 12.52 -5.16 -17.21
C ALA A 566 11.55 -4.30 -18.02
N ASP A 567 10.39 -4.85 -18.40
CA ASP A 567 9.34 -4.14 -19.12
C ASP A 567 8.80 -2.94 -18.32
N ASP A 568 8.51 -3.14 -17.03
CA ASP A 568 8.02 -2.06 -16.18
C ASP A 568 9.11 -1.00 -15.94
N LEU A 569 10.38 -1.39 -15.80
CA LEU A 569 11.50 -0.45 -15.66
C LEU A 569 11.72 0.37 -16.94
N ALA A 570 11.54 -0.24 -18.11
CA ALA A 570 11.57 0.44 -19.38
C ALA A 570 10.37 1.40 -19.54
N ALA A 571 9.19 1.01 -19.05
CA ALA A 571 7.97 1.83 -19.15
C ALA A 571 7.93 3.05 -18.21
N VAL A 572 8.82 3.11 -17.21
CA VAL A 572 9.05 4.27 -16.33
C VAL A 572 10.01 5.29 -16.95
N ARG A 573 10.85 4.87 -17.91
CA ARG A 573 11.60 5.79 -18.77
C ARG A 573 10.62 6.57 -19.65
#